data_AF-F8GY73-F1
#
_entry.id   AF-F8GY73-F1
#
_cell.length_a   1.000
_cell.length_b   1.000
_cell.length_c   1.000
_cell.angle_alpha   90.00
_cell.angle_beta   90.00
_cell.angle_gamma   90.00
#
_symmetry.space_group_name_H-M   'P 1'
#
loop_
_entity.id
_entity.type
_entity.pdbx_description
1 polymer ?
#
loop_
_entity_poly.entity_id
_entity_poly.type
_entity_poly.pdbx_seq_one_letter_code
_entity_poly.pdbx_strand_id
1 'polypeptide(L)' 'MRAWVRANDAEASVPGQFAQGRHAFAMAMVKLEQSRPAQFWGGLLAFVAIPFLALHALVR' A
#
# COMPACT_ATOMS: atom_id res chain seq x y z
N MET A 1 -11.44 -10.93 -10.24
CA MET A 1 -10.58 -9.73 -10.07
C MET A 1 -11.27 -8.43 -10.46
N ARG A 2 -11.87 -8.31 -11.67
CA ARG A 2 -12.45 -7.03 -12.16
C ARG A 2 -13.60 -6.43 -11.33
N ALA A 3 -14.37 -7.23 -10.58
CA ALA A 3 -15.49 -6.70 -9.80
C ALA A 3 -15.06 -6.03 -8.48
N TRP A 4 -14.10 -6.63 -7.76
CA TRP A 4 -13.63 -6.13 -6.46
C TRP A 4 -12.80 -4.84 -6.61
N VAL A 5 -11.96 -4.77 -7.63
CA VAL A 5 -11.17 -3.56 -7.97
C VAL A 5 -12.08 -2.40 -8.42
N ARG A 6 -13.23 -2.67 -9.04
CA ARG A 6 -14.17 -1.63 -9.49
C ARG A 6 -15.05 -1.07 -8.37
N ALA A 7 -15.33 -1.86 -7.33
CA ALA A 7 -16.16 -1.42 -6.23
C ALA A 7 -15.44 -0.42 -5.32
N ASN A 8 -14.09 -0.42 -5.32
CA ASN A 8 -13.23 0.39 -4.45
C ASN A 8 -13.71 0.43 -2.99
N ASP A 9 -14.34 -0.67 -2.58
CA ASP A 9 -15.11 -0.77 -1.35
C ASP A 9 -14.20 -1.38 -0.29
N ALA A 10 -13.71 -0.53 0.61
CA ALA A 10 -12.73 -0.91 1.63
C ALA A 10 -13.26 -1.98 2.60
N GLU A 11 -14.58 -2.11 2.72
CA GLU A 11 -15.26 -3.08 3.59
C GLU A 11 -15.46 -4.44 2.91
N ALA A 12 -15.29 -4.53 1.59
CA ALA A 12 -15.48 -5.78 0.88
C ALA A 12 -14.50 -6.84 1.40
N SER A 13 -15.01 -8.05 1.68
CA SER A 13 -14.17 -9.16 2.11
C SER A 13 -13.24 -9.59 0.97
N VAL A 14 -11.95 -9.79 1.28
CA VAL A 14 -10.96 -10.26 0.29
C VAL A 14 -11.33 -11.70 -0.07
N PRO A 15 -11.47 -12.05 -1.36
CA PRO A 15 -11.79 -13.41 -1.76
C PRO A 15 -10.74 -14.40 -1.23
N GLY A 16 -11.15 -15.52 -0.63
CA GLY A 16 -10.27 -16.44 0.09
C GLY A 16 -9.07 -16.95 -0.72
N GLN A 17 -9.22 -17.07 -2.04
CA GLN A 17 -8.14 -17.42 -2.98
C GLN A 17 -6.95 -16.43 -3.00
N PHE A 18 -7.16 -15.20 -2.51
CA PHE A 18 -6.12 -14.17 -2.40
C PHE A 18 -5.75 -13.85 -0.95
N ALA A 19 -6.36 -14.53 0.04
CA ALA A 19 -6.04 -14.36 1.45
C ALA A 19 -4.79 -15.16 1.87
N GLN A 20 -4.30 -16.07 1.02
CA GLN A 20 -3.14 -16.92 1.30
C GLN A 20 -2.13 -16.92 0.15
N GLY A 21 -0.86 -17.15 0.49
CA GLY A 21 0.24 -17.28 -0.47
C GLY A 21 0.75 -15.94 -1.03
N ARG A 22 1.43 -15.99 -2.18
CA ARG A 22 2.16 -14.84 -2.77
C ARG A 22 1.26 -13.65 -3.13
N HIS A 23 -0.03 -13.87 -3.33
CA HIS A 23 -1.00 -12.83 -3.65
C HIS A 23 -1.56 -12.11 -2.41
N ALA A 24 -1.40 -12.70 -1.22
CA ALA A 24 -1.90 -12.12 0.03
C ALA A 24 -1.22 -10.79 0.36
N PHE A 25 0.07 -10.68 0.08
CA PHE A 25 0.82 -9.44 0.30
C PHE A 25 0.31 -8.30 -0.60
N ALA A 26 0.13 -8.57 -1.90
CA ALA A 26 -0.40 -7.59 -2.83
C ALA A 26 -1.81 -7.13 -2.43
N MET A 27 -2.66 -8.06 -2.00
CA MET A 27 -4.00 -7.72 -1.50
C MET A 27 -3.97 -6.93 -0.18
N ALA A 28 -3.04 -7.23 0.72
CA ALA A 28 -2.87 -6.47 1.95
C ALA A 28 -2.46 -5.02 1.67
N MET A 29 -1.57 -4.79 0.69
CA MET A 29 -1.20 -3.43 0.28
C MET A 29 -2.38 -2.67 -0.33
N VAL A 30 -3.14 -3.29 -1.22
CA VAL A 30 -4.36 -2.67 -1.79
C VAL A 30 -5.36 -2.32 -0.70
N LYS A 31 -5.58 -3.21 0.27
CA LYS A 31 -6.49 -2.93 1.39
C LYS A 31 -5.96 -1.81 2.31
N LEU A 32 -4.65 -1.72 2.50
CA LEU A 32 -4.03 -0.65 3.26
C LEU A 32 -4.19 0.71 2.56
N GLU A 33 -3.98 0.75 1.25
CA GLU A 33 -4.23 1.92 0.42
C GLU A 33 -5.69 2.38 0.53
N GLN A 34 -6.66 1.47 0.42
CA GLN A 34 -8.09 1.79 0.48
C GLN A 34 -8.55 2.24 1.88
N SER A 35 -8.10 1.55 2.93
CA SER A 35 -8.53 1.84 4.31
C SER A 35 -7.86 3.08 4.90
N ARG A 36 -6.60 3.35 4.53
CA ARG A 36 -5.80 4.44 5.09
C ARG A 36 -4.91 5.08 4.02
N PRO A 37 -5.51 5.75 3.02
CA PRO A 37 -4.78 6.28 1.86
C PRO A 37 -3.68 7.27 2.25
N ALA A 38 -3.96 8.16 3.21
CA ALA A 38 -2.97 9.14 3.68
C ALA A 38 -1.74 8.48 4.32
N GLN A 39 -1.91 7.38 5.07
CA GLN A 39 -0.79 6.66 5.70
C GLN A 39 0.01 5.86 4.67
N PHE A 40 -0.67 5.24 3.70
CA PHE A 40 -0.03 4.51 2.62
C PHE A 40 0.83 5.43 1.74
N TRP A 41 0.23 6.48 1.18
CA TRP A 41 0.93 7.42 0.31
C TRP A 41 1.95 8.27 1.07
N GLY A 42 1.63 8.70 2.29
CA GLY A 42 2.57 9.42 3.15
C GLY A 42 3.77 8.56 3.55
N GLY A 43 3.56 7.29 3.89
CA GLY A 43 4.63 6.34 4.18
C GLY A 43 5.51 6.06 2.97
N LEU A 44 4.92 5.92 1.78
CA LEU A 44 5.66 5.74 0.53
C LEU A 44 6.52 6.96 0.20
N LEU A 45 5.97 8.17 0.33
CA LEU A 45 6.71 9.42 0.19
C LEU A 45 7.85 9.52 1.20
N ALA A 46 7.60 9.20 2.46
CA ALA A 46 8.61 9.23 3.52
C ALA A 46 9.74 8.22 3.26
N PHE A 47 9.40 7.02 2.79
CA PHE A 47 10.38 5.97 2.46
C PHE A 47 11.37 6.42 1.37
N VAL A 48 10.92 7.25 0.43
CA VAL A 48 11.81 7.83 -0.59
C VAL A 48 12.49 9.10 -0.06
N ALA A 49 11.74 10.03 0.50
CA ALA A 49 12.25 11.34 0.90
C ALA A 49 13.30 11.25 2.03
N ILE A 50 13.11 10.38 3.03
CA ILE A 50 14.02 10.28 4.17
C ILE A 50 15.44 9.87 3.74
N PRO A 51 15.64 8.79 2.92
CA PRO A 51 16.96 8.47 2.38
C PRO A 51 17.60 9.60 1.59
N PHE A 52 16.84 10.29 0.74
CA PHE A 52 17.37 11.41 -0.06
C PHE A 52 17.77 12.60 0.82
N LEU A 53 16.96 12.94 1.82
CA LEU A 53 17.27 14.00 2.78
C LEU A 53 18.48 13.62 3.66
N ALA A 54 18.56 12.37 4.11
CA ALA A 54 19.70 11.86 4.87
C ALA A 54 20.99 11.89 4.03
N LEU A 55 20.93 11.45 2.77
CA LEU A 55 22.06 11.52 1.85
C LEU A 55 22.48 12.97 1.59
N HIS A 56 21.53 13.86 1.31
CA HIS A 56 21.80 15.28 1.11
C HIS A 56 22.42 15.94 2.36
N ALA A 57 21.95 15.57 3.55
CA ALA A 57 22.49 16.07 4.82
C ALA A 57 23.91 15.53 5.11
N LEU A 58 24.29 14.37 4.57
CA LEU A 58 25.64 13.82 4.70
C LEU A 58 26.63 14.40 3.69
N VAL A 59 26.15 14.85 2.53
CA VAL A 59 26.98 15.42 1.46
C VAL A 59 27.22 16.92 1.64
N ARG A 60 26.34 17.61 2.38
CA ARG A 60 26.45 19.05 2.69
C ARG A 60 27.24 19.29 3.97
#